data_AF-A0A534NRS7-F1
#
_entry.id   AF-A0A534NRS7-F1
#
_cell.length_a   1.000
_cell.length_b   1.000
_cell.length_c   1.000
_cell.angle_alpha   90.00
_cell.angle_beta   90.00
_cell.angle_gamma   90.00
#
_symmetry.space_group_name_H-M   'P 1'
#
loop_
_entity.id
_entity.type
_entity.pdbx_description
1 polymer ?
#
loop_
_entity_poly.entity_id
_entity_poly.type
_entity_poly.pdbx_seq_one_letter_code
_entity_poly.pdbx_strand_id
1 'polypeptide(L)'
;MRWLLLVFVVAACGGSNSSSSTGGSPQALVVQAVGTQSSAIAAPGGTLQLAAYESVAGSYGGSTLQQVMASWSSSDTAVVTVDPNGVVTAVANGTAVITATAGSATGQATVTVGATPAAVTIEWNLGAQTSPVSTTITAGTPVQWHASDTNHTVVADNTPPPATVAVNQGTTTPAQTITTKGTYHYHCSIHPAMMGTLVVE
;
A
#
# COMPACT_ATOMS: atom_id res chain seq x y z
N MET A 1 61.59 -45.32 -23.46
CA MET A 1 60.47 -44.48 -22.99
C MET A 1 59.94 -45.10 -21.71
N ARG A 2 60.23 -44.48 -20.57
CA ARG A 2 60.00 -45.02 -19.23
C ARG A 2 59.04 -44.06 -18.53
N TRP A 3 57.77 -44.42 -18.45
CA TRP A 3 56.78 -43.67 -17.67
C TRP A 3 56.22 -44.58 -16.58
N LEU A 4 56.36 -44.10 -15.34
CA LEU A 4 56.02 -44.79 -14.11
C LEU A 4 54.50 -44.95 -13.96
N LEU A 5 54.10 -46.12 -13.45
CA LEU A 5 52.79 -46.34 -12.83
C LEU A 5 52.59 -45.37 -11.65
N LEU A 6 51.43 -44.73 -11.60
CA LEU A 6 50.89 -44.07 -10.40
C LEU A 6 49.64 -44.81 -9.97
N VAL A 7 49.73 -45.51 -8.84
CA VAL A 7 48.64 -46.18 -8.15
C VAL A 7 47.83 -45.11 -7.40
N PHE A 8 46.56 -44.94 -7.75
CA PHE A 8 45.63 -44.13 -6.97
C PHE A 8 44.88 -45.02 -5.97
N VAL A 9 45.09 -44.74 -4.68
CA VAL A 9 44.36 -45.32 -3.55
C VAL A 9 42.99 -44.69 -3.47
N VAL A 10 41.93 -45.50 -3.51
CA VAL A 10 40.55 -45.06 -3.26
C VAL A 10 40.33 -45.04 -1.75
N ALA A 11 40.30 -43.85 -1.14
CA ALA A 11 39.83 -43.66 0.22
C ALA A 11 38.32 -43.34 0.17
N ALA A 12 37.50 -44.32 0.51
CA ALA A 12 36.10 -44.10 0.83
C ALA A 12 35.99 -43.54 2.26
N CYS A 13 35.44 -42.34 2.41
CA CYS A 13 34.85 -41.90 3.67
C CYS A 13 33.36 -41.60 3.42
N GLY A 14 32.51 -42.44 3.99
CA GLY A 14 31.08 -42.17 4.10
C GLY A 14 30.87 -41.09 5.15
N GLY A 15 30.23 -39.99 4.74
CA GLY A 15 29.67 -38.99 5.64
C GLY A 15 28.17 -38.97 5.42
N SER A 16 27.43 -39.50 6.39
CA SER A 16 25.96 -39.43 6.42
C SER A 16 25.50 -37.98 6.36
N ASN A 17 24.70 -37.63 5.35
CA ASN A 17 23.97 -36.36 5.31
C ASN A 17 22.94 -36.35 6.43
N SER A 18 23.37 -35.98 7.64
CA SER A 18 22.47 -35.48 8.66
C SER A 18 22.13 -34.06 8.24
N SER A 19 21.03 -33.89 7.50
CA SER A 19 20.38 -32.60 7.35
C SER A 19 19.83 -32.21 8.73
N SER A 20 20.72 -31.63 9.53
CA SER A 20 20.36 -30.91 10.74
C SER A 20 19.42 -29.79 10.35
N SER A 21 18.22 -29.83 10.90
CA SER A 21 17.28 -28.71 10.94
C SER A 21 18.02 -27.51 11.50
N THR A 22 18.40 -26.57 10.63
CA THR A 22 18.84 -25.25 11.06
C THR A 22 17.64 -24.61 11.72
N GLY A 23 17.69 -24.50 13.05
CA GLY A 23 16.85 -23.59 13.81
C GLY A 23 17.09 -22.18 13.28
N GLY A 24 16.25 -21.77 12.33
CA GLY A 24 16.20 -20.40 11.87
C GLY A 24 15.65 -19.52 12.98
N SER A 25 16.25 -18.34 13.16
CA SER A 25 15.60 -17.22 13.87
C SER A 25 14.14 -17.15 13.45
N PRO A 26 13.17 -16.93 14.38
CA PRO A 26 11.76 -16.85 14.00
C PRO A 26 11.62 -15.79 12.91
N GLN A 27 11.27 -16.23 11.71
CA GLN A 27 11.06 -15.32 10.60
C GLN A 27 9.78 -14.56 10.90
N ALA A 28 9.85 -13.23 10.92
CA ALA A 28 8.68 -12.41 11.11
C ALA A 28 7.75 -12.58 9.91
N LEU A 29 6.48 -12.91 10.17
CA LEU A 29 5.45 -12.99 9.15
C LEU A 29 4.96 -11.57 8.86
N VAL A 30 5.00 -11.16 7.61
CA VAL A 30 4.48 -9.86 7.16
C VAL A 30 3.05 -10.06 6.68
N VAL A 31 2.12 -9.25 7.18
CA VAL A 31 0.72 -9.24 6.71
C VAL A 31 0.47 -7.92 6.00
N GLN A 32 -0.01 -7.97 4.76
CA GLN A 32 -0.30 -6.77 3.98
C GLN A 32 -1.56 -6.95 3.12
N ALA A 33 -2.19 -5.84 2.78
CA ALA A 33 -3.30 -5.83 1.84
C ALA A 33 -2.82 -6.10 0.41
N VAL A 34 -3.63 -6.81 -0.37
CA VAL A 34 -3.33 -7.13 -1.77
C VAL A 34 -3.87 -6.01 -2.66
N GLY A 35 -2.99 -5.45 -3.50
CA GLY A 35 -3.36 -4.41 -4.47
C GLY A 35 -3.57 -3.02 -3.89
N THR A 36 -3.29 -2.81 -2.60
CA THR A 36 -3.36 -1.51 -1.92
C THR A 36 -2.42 -1.48 -0.73
N GLN A 37 -1.93 -0.29 -0.38
CA GLN A 37 -1.14 -0.06 0.84
C GLN A 37 -2.01 0.21 2.07
N SER A 38 -3.33 0.38 1.89
CA SER A 38 -4.26 0.70 2.96
C SER A 38 -4.84 -0.56 3.59
N SER A 39 -4.90 -0.60 4.92
CA SER A 39 -5.66 -1.58 5.68
C SER A 39 -7.02 -1.02 6.17
N ALA A 40 -7.52 0.04 5.55
CA ALA A 40 -8.83 0.61 5.86
C ALA A 40 -9.94 0.06 4.95
N ILE A 41 -11.13 -0.14 5.53
CA ILE A 41 -12.36 -0.44 4.80
C ILE A 41 -13.32 0.74 4.99
N ALA A 42 -13.83 1.31 3.91
CA ALA A 42 -14.59 2.58 3.98
C ALA A 42 -15.88 2.50 4.81
N ALA A 43 -16.57 1.35 4.80
CA ALA A 43 -17.85 1.16 5.48
C ALA A 43 -18.12 -0.33 5.77
N PRO A 44 -19.08 -0.64 6.66
CA PRO A 44 -19.60 -2.00 6.85
C PRO A 44 -20.03 -2.65 5.52
N GLY A 45 -19.78 -3.95 5.39
CA GLY A 45 -20.00 -4.73 4.17
C GLY A 45 -18.87 -4.64 3.14
N GLY A 46 -17.94 -3.69 3.26
CA GLY A 46 -16.75 -3.64 2.43
C GLY A 46 -15.77 -4.78 2.73
N THR A 47 -14.95 -5.13 1.73
CA THR A 47 -13.98 -6.22 1.84
C THR A 47 -12.55 -5.77 1.53
N LEU A 48 -11.58 -6.43 2.17
CA LEU A 48 -10.15 -6.24 1.92
C LEU A 48 -9.46 -7.61 1.87
N GLN A 49 -8.67 -7.86 0.84
CA GLN A 49 -7.85 -9.07 0.77
C GLN A 49 -6.54 -8.83 1.51
N LEU A 50 -6.23 -9.67 2.50
CA LEU A 50 -4.91 -9.74 3.12
C LEU A 50 -4.13 -10.95 2.60
N ALA A 51 -2.81 -10.84 2.58
CA ALA A 51 -1.90 -11.93 2.33
C ALA A 51 -0.74 -11.91 3.34
N ALA A 52 -0.28 -13.10 3.69
CA ALA A 52 0.84 -13.31 4.60
C ALA A 52 2.09 -13.68 3.80
N TYR A 53 3.22 -13.12 4.18
CA TYR A 53 4.51 -13.30 3.50
C TYR A 53 5.61 -13.59 4.50
N GLU A 54 6.48 -14.53 4.15
CA GLU A 54 7.71 -14.82 4.89
C GLU A 54 8.94 -14.39 4.09
N SER A 55 10.00 -14.01 4.79
CA SER A 55 11.26 -13.60 4.19
C SER A 55 12.13 -14.82 3.89
N VAL A 56 12.19 -15.24 2.63
CA VAL A 56 13.04 -16.35 2.19
C VAL A 56 14.41 -15.81 1.77
N ALA A 57 15.49 -16.45 2.23
CA ALA A 57 16.84 -16.12 1.80
C ALA A 57 17.05 -16.52 0.33
N GLY A 58 17.47 -15.58 -0.50
CA GLY A 58 17.86 -15.81 -1.88
C GLY A 58 19.29 -16.36 -1.99
N SER A 59 19.56 -17.11 -3.06
CA SER A 59 20.85 -17.78 -3.28
C SER A 59 22.08 -16.86 -3.38
N TYR A 60 21.89 -15.54 -3.51
CA TYR A 60 22.97 -14.56 -3.64
C TYR A 60 23.02 -13.54 -2.47
N GLY A 61 22.41 -13.85 -1.32
CA GLY A 61 22.50 -13.02 -0.11
C GLY A 61 21.47 -11.88 0.00
N GLY A 62 20.49 -11.81 -0.92
CA GLY A 62 19.28 -11.00 -0.75
C GLY A 62 18.17 -11.78 -0.05
N SER A 63 17.11 -11.11 0.43
CA SER A 63 15.88 -11.76 0.87
C SER A 63 14.72 -11.38 -0.05
N THR A 64 13.79 -12.31 -0.24
CA THR A 64 12.55 -12.09 -0.99
C THR A 64 11.35 -12.45 -0.14
N LEU A 65 10.26 -11.70 -0.27
CA LEU A 65 9.00 -12.07 0.36
C LEU A 65 8.28 -13.10 -0.50
N GLN A 66 8.00 -14.26 0.10
CA GLN A 66 7.21 -15.31 -0.52
C GLN A 66 5.86 -15.38 0.19
N GLN A 67 4.76 -15.41 -0.59
CA GLN A 67 3.43 -15.60 -0.03
C GLN A 67 3.32 -17.01 0.56
N VAL A 68 2.74 -17.11 1.76
CA VAL A 68 2.53 -18.36 2.47
C VAL A 68 1.06 -18.54 2.83
N MET A 69 0.66 -19.79 3.05
CA MET A 69 -0.64 -20.11 3.63
C MET A 69 -0.59 -19.83 5.13
N ALA A 70 -1.58 -19.10 5.63
CA ALA A 70 -1.71 -18.78 7.05
C ALA A 70 -3.12 -19.11 7.54
N SER A 71 -3.25 -19.44 8.82
CA SER A 71 -4.53 -19.36 9.53
C SER A 71 -4.77 -17.93 10.00
N TRP A 72 -6.02 -17.50 9.98
CA TRP A 72 -6.40 -16.12 10.24
C TRP A 72 -7.33 -16.03 11.45
N SER A 73 -7.22 -14.93 12.19
CA SER A 73 -8.14 -14.60 13.29
C SER A 73 -8.33 -13.08 13.39
N SER A 74 -9.47 -12.66 13.92
CA SER A 74 -9.77 -11.26 14.22
C SER A 74 -9.84 -11.06 15.74
N SER A 75 -9.29 -9.96 16.22
CA SER A 75 -9.43 -9.56 17.63
C SER A 75 -10.85 -9.13 18.00
N ASP A 76 -11.66 -8.69 17.02
CA ASP A 76 -13.04 -8.26 17.21
C ASP A 76 -13.88 -8.58 15.97
N THR A 77 -14.65 -9.67 16.05
CA THR A 77 -15.52 -10.14 14.96
C THR A 77 -16.79 -9.32 14.80
N ALA A 78 -17.15 -8.48 15.77
CA ALA A 78 -18.26 -7.53 15.61
C ALA A 78 -17.85 -6.32 14.76
N VAL A 79 -16.55 -6.06 14.61
CA VAL A 79 -15.99 -4.99 13.75
C VAL A 79 -15.57 -5.54 12.39
N VAL A 80 -14.74 -6.58 12.36
CA VAL A 80 -14.28 -7.24 11.12
C VAL A 80 -14.16 -8.76 11.29
N THR A 81 -14.60 -9.50 10.29
CA THR A 81 -14.33 -10.94 10.18
C THR A 81 -13.24 -11.19 9.13
N VAL A 82 -12.59 -12.34 9.20
CA VAL A 82 -11.61 -12.80 8.20
C VAL A 82 -11.87 -14.26 7.89
N ASP A 83 -11.90 -14.62 6.61
CA ASP A 83 -12.09 -15.99 6.16
C ASP A 83 -10.74 -16.77 6.08
N PRO A 84 -10.77 -18.10 5.86
CA PRO A 84 -9.55 -18.90 5.72
C PRO A 84 -8.64 -18.49 4.55
N ASN A 85 -9.16 -17.75 3.56
CA ASN A 85 -8.39 -17.26 2.41
C ASN A 85 -7.81 -15.86 2.64
N GLY A 86 -7.99 -15.26 3.84
CA GLY A 86 -7.53 -13.92 4.16
C GLY A 86 -8.44 -12.80 3.65
N VAL A 87 -9.68 -13.10 3.25
CA VAL A 87 -10.67 -12.09 2.89
C VAL A 87 -11.26 -11.51 4.16
N VAL A 88 -10.96 -10.24 4.43
CA VAL A 88 -11.51 -9.47 5.54
C VAL A 88 -12.82 -8.84 5.12
N THR A 89 -13.87 -8.98 5.93
CA THR A 89 -15.18 -8.35 5.71
C THR A 89 -15.53 -7.45 6.89
N ALA A 90 -15.86 -6.19 6.60
CA ALA A 90 -16.30 -5.23 7.60
C ALA A 90 -17.74 -5.53 8.07
N VAL A 91 -17.95 -5.52 9.38
CA VAL A 91 -19.25 -5.74 10.02
C VAL A 91 -19.79 -4.44 10.63
N ALA A 92 -18.93 -3.66 11.29
CA ALA A 92 -19.28 -2.39 11.91
C ALA A 92 -18.09 -1.42 11.88
N ASN A 93 -18.37 -0.12 12.05
CA ASN A 93 -17.32 0.88 12.22
C ASN A 93 -16.49 0.59 13.47
N GLY A 94 -15.17 0.74 13.37
CA GLY A 94 -14.26 0.44 14.47
C GLY A 94 -12.89 0.00 13.98
N THR A 95 -12.08 -0.51 14.89
CA THR A 95 -10.75 -1.05 14.58
C THR A 95 -10.61 -2.44 15.18
N ALA A 96 -10.06 -3.38 14.42
CA ALA A 96 -9.63 -4.67 14.94
C ALA A 96 -8.28 -5.08 14.35
N VAL A 97 -7.59 -5.97 15.04
CA VAL A 97 -6.32 -6.54 14.58
C VAL A 97 -6.61 -7.91 13.97
N ILE A 98 -6.21 -8.08 12.72
CA ILE A 98 -6.18 -9.38 12.05
C ILE A 98 -4.81 -10.01 12.28
N THR A 99 -4.81 -11.23 12.82
CA THR A 99 -3.58 -12.01 13.05
C THR A 99 -3.52 -13.18 12.08
N ALA A 100 -2.40 -13.29 11.35
CA ALA A 100 -2.05 -14.43 10.52
C ALA A 100 -1.03 -15.30 11.26
N THR A 101 -1.17 -16.62 11.15
CA THR A 101 -0.24 -17.60 11.73
C THR A 101 0.18 -18.63 10.68
N ALA A 102 1.49 -18.78 10.48
CA ALA A 102 2.09 -19.78 9.60
C ALA A 102 3.13 -20.59 10.40
N GLY A 103 2.81 -21.85 10.74
CA GLY A 103 3.63 -22.63 11.65
C GLY A 103 3.77 -21.96 13.03
N SER A 104 5.00 -21.62 13.43
CA SER A 104 5.27 -20.87 14.66
C SER A 104 5.38 -19.35 14.47
N ALA A 105 5.33 -18.87 13.22
CA ALA A 105 5.42 -17.45 12.90
C ALA A 105 4.03 -16.80 12.96
N THR A 106 3.98 -15.55 13.44
CA THR A 106 2.76 -14.75 13.46
C THR A 106 3.03 -13.36 12.92
N GLY A 107 2.00 -12.77 12.32
CA GLY A 107 2.02 -11.44 11.73
C GLY A 107 0.66 -10.78 11.92
N GLN A 108 0.63 -9.46 12.00
CA GLN A 108 -0.59 -8.72 12.31
C GLN A 108 -0.82 -7.57 11.34
N ALA A 109 -2.09 -7.29 11.07
CA ALA A 109 -2.54 -6.09 10.37
C ALA A 109 -3.70 -5.46 11.14
N THR A 110 -3.57 -4.18 11.46
CA THR A 110 -4.66 -3.39 12.04
C THR A 110 -5.61 -2.96 10.92
N VAL A 111 -6.86 -3.38 10.99
CA VAL A 111 -7.91 -3.01 10.04
C VAL A 111 -8.86 -2.01 10.71
N THR A 112 -9.10 -0.89 10.03
CA THR A 112 -10.04 0.14 10.49
C THR A 112 -11.19 0.27 9.52
N VAL A 113 -12.42 0.14 10.03
CA VAL A 113 -13.67 0.30 9.29
C VAL A 113 -14.24 1.70 9.55
N GLY A 114 -14.61 2.41 8.49
CA GLY A 114 -15.09 3.78 8.58
C GLY A 114 -13.97 4.81 8.63
N ALA A 115 -12.71 4.41 8.44
CA ALA A 115 -11.61 5.35 8.25
C ALA A 115 -11.72 5.99 6.87
N THR A 116 -12.13 7.25 6.83
CA THR A 116 -11.96 8.08 5.63
C THR A 116 -10.47 8.44 5.54
N PRO A 117 -9.80 8.25 4.40
CA PRO A 117 -8.42 8.70 4.23
C PRO A 117 -8.30 10.19 4.57
N ALA A 118 -7.19 10.59 5.19
CA ALA A 118 -6.92 12.00 5.42
C ALA A 118 -6.87 12.74 4.07
N ALA A 119 -7.40 13.96 4.05
CA ALA A 119 -7.41 14.76 2.83
C ALA A 119 -5.99 15.16 2.43
N VAL A 120 -5.63 14.98 1.16
CA VAL A 120 -4.41 15.52 0.57
C VAL A 120 -4.62 17.00 0.29
N THR A 121 -3.75 17.86 0.82
CA THR A 121 -3.79 19.30 0.57
C THR A 121 -2.82 19.66 -0.55
N ILE A 122 -3.33 20.23 -1.63
CA ILE A 122 -2.54 20.73 -2.76
C ILE A 122 -2.31 22.24 -2.55
N GLU A 123 -1.05 22.63 -2.50
CA GLU A 123 -0.66 24.04 -2.50
C GLU A 123 -0.92 24.66 -3.88
N TRP A 124 -1.88 25.58 -3.95
CA TRP A 124 -2.39 26.17 -5.18
C TRP A 124 -2.14 27.68 -5.20
N ASN A 125 -0.88 28.02 -5.49
CA ASN A 125 -0.35 29.38 -5.46
C ASN A 125 0.20 29.77 -6.85
N LEU A 126 0.48 31.06 -7.09
CA LEU A 126 0.96 31.62 -8.36
C LEU A 126 2.21 30.94 -8.94
N GLY A 127 3.01 30.24 -8.12
CA GLY A 127 4.11 29.39 -8.61
C GLY A 127 3.66 28.34 -9.65
N ALA A 128 2.39 27.92 -9.61
CA ALA A 128 1.79 27.02 -10.60
C ALA A 128 1.79 27.60 -12.03
N GLN A 129 1.96 28.92 -12.22
CA GLN A 129 2.04 29.55 -13.53
C GLN A 129 3.31 29.16 -14.31
N THR A 130 4.41 28.95 -13.61
CA THR A 130 5.72 28.64 -14.21
C THR A 130 6.15 27.20 -13.97
N SER A 131 5.56 26.56 -12.96
CA SER A 131 5.78 25.15 -12.65
C SER A 131 4.44 24.50 -12.29
N PRO A 132 3.73 23.89 -13.26
CA PRO A 132 2.44 23.25 -13.03
C PRO A 132 2.48 22.26 -11.85
N VAL A 133 1.43 22.25 -11.05
CA VAL A 133 1.33 21.38 -9.88
C VAL A 133 0.80 20.02 -10.31
N SER A 134 1.48 18.93 -9.94
CA SER A 134 1.01 17.57 -10.20
C SER A 134 0.90 16.79 -8.89
N THR A 135 -0.21 16.11 -8.67
CA THR A 135 -0.47 15.31 -7.46
C THR A 135 -1.09 13.98 -7.86
N THR A 136 -0.58 12.89 -7.28
CA THR A 136 -1.15 11.55 -7.44
C THR A 136 -1.83 11.15 -6.14
N ILE A 137 -3.07 10.67 -6.22
CA ILE A 137 -3.83 10.11 -5.11
C ILE A 137 -4.40 8.74 -5.48
N THR A 138 -4.70 7.92 -4.48
CA THR A 138 -5.52 6.71 -4.69
C THR A 138 -6.99 7.10 -4.76
N ALA A 139 -7.76 6.46 -5.65
CA ALA A 139 -9.21 6.62 -5.73
C ALA A 139 -9.89 6.52 -4.35
N GLY A 140 -10.75 7.49 -4.04
CA GLY A 140 -11.43 7.62 -2.75
C GLY A 140 -10.67 8.46 -1.72
N THR A 141 -9.43 8.85 -1.97
CA THR A 141 -8.71 9.82 -1.12
C THR A 141 -9.31 11.22 -1.33
N PRO A 142 -9.73 11.92 -0.27
CA PRO A 142 -10.19 13.30 -0.40
C PRO A 142 -9.03 14.22 -0.80
N VAL A 143 -9.30 15.22 -1.64
CA VAL A 143 -8.33 16.25 -2.04
C VAL A 143 -8.89 17.64 -1.76
N GLN A 144 -8.06 18.55 -1.29
CA GLN A 144 -8.41 19.95 -1.04
C GLN A 144 -7.28 20.87 -1.52
N TRP A 145 -7.60 22.12 -1.83
CA TRP A 145 -6.62 23.10 -2.30
C TRP A 145 -6.45 24.19 -1.25
N HIS A 146 -5.20 24.57 -0.98
CA HIS A 146 -4.84 25.68 -0.12
C HIS A 146 -4.19 26.79 -0.94
N ALA A 147 -4.58 28.04 -0.70
CA ALA A 147 -3.93 29.21 -1.28
C ALA A 147 -3.41 30.10 -0.15
N SER A 148 -2.10 30.33 -0.12
CA SER A 148 -1.43 31.22 0.84
C SER A 148 -1.23 32.64 0.30
N ASP A 149 -1.30 32.84 -1.02
CA ASP A 149 -0.88 34.07 -1.68
C ASP A 149 -2.03 35.03 -2.05
N THR A 150 -2.96 34.62 -2.92
CA THR A 150 -4.09 35.41 -3.42
C THR A 150 -5.29 34.51 -3.68
N ASN A 151 -6.40 35.07 -4.15
CA ASN A 151 -7.58 34.30 -4.52
C ASN A 151 -7.35 33.56 -5.84
N HIS A 152 -7.76 32.29 -5.87
CA HIS A 152 -7.72 31.42 -7.04
C HIS A 152 -9.04 30.71 -7.27
N THR A 153 -9.11 30.01 -8.38
CA THR A 153 -10.10 28.98 -8.66
C THR A 153 -9.39 27.68 -9.05
N VAL A 154 -10.07 26.57 -8.85
CA VAL A 154 -9.77 25.28 -9.47
C VAL A 154 -10.92 25.02 -10.41
N VAL A 155 -10.67 24.97 -11.71
CA VAL A 155 -11.65 24.75 -12.76
C VAL A 155 -11.19 23.55 -13.58
N ALA A 156 -11.99 22.50 -13.65
CA ALA A 156 -11.64 21.31 -14.43
C ALA A 156 -11.64 21.60 -15.93
N ASP A 157 -10.61 21.09 -16.62
CA ASP A 157 -10.42 21.20 -18.07
C ASP A 157 -11.01 20.01 -18.84
N ASN A 158 -10.99 18.84 -18.22
CA ASN A 158 -11.62 17.64 -18.74
C ASN A 158 -12.81 17.23 -17.86
N THR A 159 -13.46 16.11 -18.18
CA THR A 159 -14.59 15.59 -17.40
C THR A 159 -14.24 15.65 -15.92
N PRO A 160 -14.99 16.42 -15.09
CA PRO A 160 -14.76 16.45 -13.66
C PRO A 160 -14.65 15.03 -13.14
N PRO A 161 -13.87 14.80 -12.08
CA PRO A 161 -13.32 15.75 -11.10
C PRO A 161 -12.01 16.48 -11.49
N PRO A 162 -11.49 17.45 -10.69
CA PRO A 162 -12.11 18.02 -9.50
C PRO A 162 -13.31 18.91 -9.83
N ALA A 163 -14.25 19.09 -8.90
CA ALA A 163 -15.34 20.03 -9.06
C ALA A 163 -14.81 21.47 -8.97
N THR A 164 -15.40 22.37 -9.76
CA THR A 164 -14.99 23.77 -9.77
C THR A 164 -15.20 24.42 -8.41
N VAL A 165 -14.14 25.00 -7.84
CA VAL A 165 -14.16 25.61 -6.50
C VAL A 165 -13.33 26.89 -6.44
N ALA A 166 -13.79 27.86 -5.66
CA ALA A 166 -13.02 29.05 -5.32
C ALA A 166 -12.06 28.73 -4.15
N VAL A 167 -10.81 29.17 -4.26
CA VAL A 167 -9.78 29.03 -3.23
C VAL A 167 -9.42 30.44 -2.77
N ASN A 168 -9.98 30.89 -1.65
CA ASN A 168 -9.71 32.24 -1.15
C ASN A 168 -8.33 32.30 -0.49
N GLN A 169 -7.68 33.46 -0.53
CA GLN A 169 -6.40 33.72 0.13
C GLN A 169 -6.44 33.32 1.61
N GLY A 170 -5.43 32.56 2.04
CA GLY A 170 -5.26 32.07 3.41
C GLY A 170 -6.21 30.94 3.79
N THR A 171 -6.96 30.37 2.85
CA THR A 171 -7.97 29.33 3.14
C THR A 171 -7.67 28.02 2.44
N THR A 172 -8.28 26.95 2.97
CA THR A 172 -8.30 25.63 2.36
C THR A 172 -9.73 25.27 1.97
N THR A 173 -9.93 24.75 0.76
CA THR A 173 -11.26 24.36 0.30
C THR A 173 -11.81 23.21 1.12
N PRO A 174 -13.14 22.98 1.13
CA PRO A 174 -13.69 21.68 1.50
C PRO A 174 -13.04 20.57 0.67
N ALA A 175 -12.79 19.42 1.30
CA ALA A 175 -12.24 18.27 0.61
C ALA A 175 -13.25 17.67 -0.37
N GLN A 176 -12.76 17.26 -1.53
CA GLN A 176 -13.52 16.57 -2.57
C GLN A 176 -13.05 15.12 -2.64
N THR A 177 -13.97 14.17 -2.50
CA THR A 177 -13.66 12.74 -2.66
C THR A 177 -13.82 12.33 -4.11
N ILE A 178 -12.73 11.84 -4.69
CA ILE A 178 -12.67 11.47 -6.11
C ILE A 178 -12.42 9.97 -6.21
N THR A 179 -13.43 9.23 -6.67
CA THR A 179 -13.38 7.76 -6.74
C THR A 179 -13.12 7.23 -8.15
N THR A 180 -13.34 8.05 -9.17
CA THR A 180 -13.10 7.67 -10.56
C THR A 180 -11.61 7.79 -10.84
N LYS A 181 -10.98 6.69 -11.27
CA LYS A 181 -9.58 6.68 -11.69
C LYS A 181 -9.41 7.44 -13.00
N GLY A 182 -8.31 8.16 -13.15
CA GLY A 182 -8.01 8.93 -14.34
C GLY A 182 -7.05 10.07 -14.09
N THR A 183 -6.67 10.76 -15.16
CA THR A 183 -5.87 11.98 -15.11
C THR A 183 -6.76 13.17 -15.38
N TYR A 184 -6.80 14.09 -14.42
CA TYR A 184 -7.66 15.26 -14.44
C TYR A 184 -6.82 16.51 -14.52
N HIS A 185 -7.08 17.33 -15.52
CA HIS A 185 -6.41 18.62 -15.68
C HIS A 185 -7.33 19.72 -15.16
N TYR A 186 -6.76 20.73 -14.53
CA TYR A 186 -7.49 21.88 -14.03
C TYR A 186 -6.66 23.15 -14.10
N HIS A 187 -7.35 24.28 -14.12
CA HIS A 187 -6.74 25.60 -14.18
C HIS A 187 -7.35 26.58 -13.18
N CYS A 188 -6.68 27.72 -13.01
CA CYS A 188 -7.26 28.90 -12.37
C CYS A 188 -7.85 29.84 -13.44
N SER A 189 -9.14 30.14 -13.35
CA SER A 189 -9.81 31.09 -14.25
C SER A 189 -9.38 32.54 -14.06
N ILE A 190 -8.85 32.89 -12.88
CA ILE A 190 -8.32 34.23 -12.57
C ILE A 190 -6.91 34.38 -13.17
N HIS A 191 -6.14 33.29 -13.16
CA HIS A 191 -4.78 33.23 -13.65
C HIS A 191 -4.65 32.06 -14.65
N PRO A 192 -5.04 32.23 -15.92
CA PRO A 192 -5.17 31.11 -16.88
C PRO A 192 -3.88 30.34 -17.19
N ALA A 193 -2.73 30.82 -16.75
CA ALA A 193 -1.45 30.11 -16.85
C ALA A 193 -1.21 29.12 -15.68
N MET A 194 -1.95 29.22 -14.57
CA MET A 194 -1.84 28.27 -13.45
C MET A 194 -2.51 26.96 -13.82
N MET A 195 -1.70 25.95 -14.16
CA MET A 195 -2.15 24.61 -14.54
C MET A 195 -1.87 23.60 -13.44
N GLY A 196 -2.78 22.65 -13.29
CA GLY A 196 -2.67 21.56 -12.35
C GLY A 196 -3.10 20.23 -12.95
N THR A 197 -2.49 19.16 -12.46
CA THR A 197 -2.81 17.79 -12.83
C THR A 197 -3.07 16.98 -11.56
N LEU A 198 -4.22 16.33 -11.50
CA LEU A 198 -4.55 15.34 -10.49
C LEU A 198 -4.61 13.96 -11.13
N VAL A 199 -3.74 13.04 -10.72
CA VAL A 199 -3.76 11.65 -11.14
C VAL A 199 -4.44 10.84 -10.04
N VAL A 200 -5.45 10.06 -10.42
CA VAL A 200 -6.22 9.20 -9.51
C VAL A 200 -6.01 7.75 -9.92
N GLU A 201 -5.31 7.00 -9.07
CA GLU A 201 -4.89 5.61 -9.31
C GLU A 201 -5.75 4.57 -8.57
#